data_AF-A0A972Y5C8-F1
#
_entry.id   AF-A0A972Y5C8-F1
#
_cell.length_a   1.000
_cell.length_b   1.000
_cell.length_c   1.000
_cell.angle_alpha   90.00
_cell.angle_beta   90.00
_cell.angle_gamma   90.00
#
_symmetry.space_group_name_H-M   'P 1'
#
loop_
_entity.id
_entity.type
_entity.pdbx_description
1 polymer ?
#
loop_
_entity_poly.entity_id
_entity_poly.type
_entity_poly.pdbx_seq_one_letter_code
_entity_poly.pdbx_strand_id
1 'polypeptide(L)'
;MRVYQFLVFIISVQAFSQLNIDLVELGNNFDKPVDIKHAGDERLFVVEQKGVIKILNPDGTVNSKPFLDINDRVKNLRSSYDERGLLGVAFHPNYKNNGRFYVNYIDNKGDTVIARYLVSSNNPNVANYNSEKTIEGVDQPFSNHNGGDLRFGPDGYLYIATGDGGSGGDPKDSGQDLNSL
;
A
#
# COMPACT_ATOMS: atom_id res chain seq x y z
N MET A 1 44.26 44.61 -52.28
CA MET A 1 42.88 44.49 -51.77
C MET A 1 42.87 43.39 -50.72
N ARG A 2 42.79 43.74 -49.42
CA ARG A 2 42.78 42.75 -48.32
C ARG A 2 41.34 42.45 -47.94
N VAL A 3 40.95 41.18 -48.03
CA VAL A 3 39.63 40.69 -47.63
C VAL A 3 39.77 40.10 -46.22
N TYR A 4 39.01 40.62 -45.26
CA TYR A 4 38.93 40.07 -43.90
C TYR A 4 37.74 39.12 -43.83
N GLN A 5 38.00 37.86 -43.49
CA GLN A 5 36.96 36.87 -43.18
C GLN A 5 36.58 37.01 -41.70
N PHE A 6 35.33 37.34 -41.41
CA PHE A 6 34.77 37.25 -40.06
C PHE A 6 34.17 35.86 -39.86
N LEU A 7 34.67 35.16 -38.84
CA LEU A 7 34.12 33.88 -38.39
C LEU A 7 33.09 34.17 -37.29
N VAL A 8 31.84 33.79 -37.49
CA VAL A 8 30.77 33.89 -36.48
C VAL A 8 30.65 32.53 -35.78
N PHE A 9 30.93 32.49 -34.48
CA PHE A 9 30.62 31.34 -33.64
C PHE A 9 29.21 31.50 -33.08
N ILE A 10 28.32 30.55 -33.41
CA ILE A 10 27.01 30.41 -32.75
C ILE A 10 27.23 29.50 -31.55
N ILE A 11 27.12 30.05 -30.34
CA ILE A 11 27.13 29.28 -29.10
C ILE A 11 25.68 28.89 -28.80
N SER A 12 25.35 27.60 -28.93
CA SER A 12 24.07 27.06 -28.45
C SER A 12 24.16 26.82 -26.95
N VAL A 13 23.45 27.61 -26.16
CA VAL A 13 23.27 27.34 -24.72
C VAL A 13 22.09 26.39 -24.58
N GLN A 14 22.35 25.14 -24.23
CA GLN A 14 21.28 24.23 -23.78
C GLN A 14 20.96 24.56 -22.32
N ALA A 15 19.79 25.13 -22.06
CA ALA A 15 19.26 25.27 -20.72
C ALA A 15 18.57 23.96 -20.32
N PHE A 16 19.09 23.28 -19.30
CA PHE A 16 18.38 22.19 -18.65
C PHE A 16 17.55 22.80 -17.52
N SER A 17 16.22 22.68 -17.58
CA SER A 17 15.40 23.08 -16.42
C SER A 17 15.63 22.09 -15.28
N GLN A 18 16.06 22.58 -14.12
CA GLN A 18 16.11 21.77 -12.92
C GLN A 18 14.69 21.40 -12.49
N LEU A 19 14.44 20.12 -12.22
CA LEU A 19 13.18 19.67 -11.65
C LEU A 19 13.04 20.30 -10.25
N ASN A 20 12.02 21.14 -10.06
CA ASN A 20 11.64 21.61 -8.74
C ASN A 20 10.65 20.61 -8.14
N ILE A 21 10.99 20.09 -6.97
CA ILE A 21 10.15 19.19 -6.19
C ILE A 21 9.74 19.94 -4.94
N ASP A 22 8.45 20.17 -4.78
CA ASP A 22 7.87 20.78 -3.59
C ASP A 22 7.14 19.72 -2.77
N LEU A 23 7.27 19.80 -1.45
CA LEU A 23 6.46 19.02 -0.53
C LEU A 23 5.20 19.81 -0.19
N VAL A 24 4.05 19.23 -0.50
CA VAL A 24 2.75 19.79 -0.14
C VAL A 24 2.10 18.84 0.86
N GLU A 25 1.68 19.37 2.00
CA GLU A 25 0.89 18.60 2.97
C GLU A 25 -0.49 18.31 2.37
N LEU A 26 -0.85 17.03 2.28
CA LEU A 26 -2.15 16.57 1.80
C LEU A 26 -2.78 15.66 2.85
N GLY A 27 -3.73 16.19 3.61
CA GLY A 27 -4.37 15.50 4.73
C GLY A 27 -3.45 15.38 5.96
N ASN A 28 -4.06 15.24 7.13
CA ASN A 28 -3.36 15.11 8.41
C ASN A 28 -4.10 14.15 9.35
N ASN A 29 -3.54 13.93 10.54
CA ASN A 29 -4.13 13.09 11.60
C ASN A 29 -4.31 11.61 11.20
N PHE A 30 -3.36 11.07 10.44
CA PHE A 30 -3.21 9.63 10.25
C PHE A 30 -2.43 9.01 11.41
N ASP A 31 -2.84 7.82 11.82
CA ASP A 31 -2.23 7.05 12.90
C ASP A 31 -1.47 5.86 12.31
N LYS A 32 -0.14 5.96 12.31
CA LYS A 32 0.78 4.97 11.71
C LYS A 32 0.35 4.51 10.30
N PRO A 33 0.33 5.41 9.30
CA PRO A 33 0.05 5.03 7.92
C PRO A 33 1.17 4.14 7.37
N VAL A 34 0.82 3.02 6.74
CA VAL A 34 1.77 2.04 6.21
C VAL A 34 1.61 1.76 4.72
N ASP A 35 0.47 2.10 4.12
CA ASP A 35 0.23 2.00 2.68
C ASP A 35 -0.76 3.09 2.22
N ILE A 36 -0.70 3.44 0.94
CA ILE A 36 -1.62 4.36 0.29
C ILE A 36 -1.85 3.95 -1.17
N LYS A 37 -3.10 3.75 -1.57
CA LYS A 37 -3.47 3.40 -2.96
C LYS A 37 -4.69 4.20 -3.42
N HIS A 38 -4.86 4.32 -4.73
CA HIS A 38 -6.13 4.76 -5.32
C HIS A 38 -6.89 3.57 -5.92
N ALA A 39 -8.22 3.68 -6.01
CA ALA A 39 -9.06 2.59 -6.52
C ALA A 39 -9.37 2.70 -8.03
N GLY A 40 -8.52 3.42 -8.77
CA GLY A 40 -8.79 3.86 -10.14
C GLY A 40 -9.65 5.13 -10.25
N ASP A 41 -9.90 5.81 -9.12
CA ASP A 41 -10.46 7.15 -9.03
C ASP A 41 -9.49 8.10 -8.29
N GLU A 42 -9.92 9.33 -8.00
CA GLU A 42 -9.07 10.36 -7.38
C GLU A 42 -8.92 10.20 -5.86
N ARG A 43 -9.68 9.29 -5.24
CA ARG A 43 -9.59 9.07 -3.79
C ARG A 43 -8.34 8.28 -3.47
N LEU A 44 -7.67 8.66 -2.37
CA LEU A 44 -6.58 7.91 -1.80
C LEU A 44 -7.07 7.16 -0.56
N PHE A 45 -6.73 5.88 -0.48
CA PHE A 45 -7.08 4.97 0.61
C PHE A 45 -5.83 4.77 1.44
N VAL A 46 -5.79 5.42 2.60
CA VAL A 46 -4.64 5.40 3.52
C VAL A 46 -4.86 4.27 4.52
N VAL A 47 -3.93 3.32 4.55
CA VAL A 47 -3.94 2.17 5.43
C VAL A 47 -3.23 2.54 6.74
N GLU A 48 -3.96 2.49 7.84
CA GLU A 48 -3.44 2.64 9.19
C GLU A 48 -3.17 1.26 9.80
N GLN A 49 -1.98 1.08 10.36
CA GLN A 49 -1.46 -0.21 10.84
C GLN A 49 -2.42 -0.93 11.80
N LYS A 50 -3.22 -0.18 12.57
CA LYS A 50 -4.18 -0.72 13.53
C LYS A 50 -5.39 -1.44 12.90
N GLY A 51 -5.49 -1.56 11.59
CA GLY A 51 -6.64 -2.22 10.94
C GLY A 51 -7.69 -1.27 10.39
N VAL A 52 -7.32 -0.03 10.07
CA VAL A 52 -8.25 0.98 9.55
C VAL A 52 -7.80 1.44 8.18
N ILE A 53 -8.73 1.61 7.24
CA ILE A 53 -8.49 2.27 5.95
C ILE A 53 -9.30 3.56 5.93
N LYS A 54 -8.63 4.70 5.81
CA LYS A 54 -9.26 6.03 5.68
C LYS A 54 -9.28 6.48 4.22
N ILE A 55 -10.25 7.32 3.87
CA ILE A 55 -10.30 7.98 2.55
C ILE A 55 -9.79 9.41 2.71
N LEU A 56 -8.76 9.74 1.95
CA LEU A 56 -8.25 11.09 1.71
C LEU A 56 -8.78 11.55 0.34
N ASN A 57 -9.54 12.64 0.34
CA ASN A 57 -10.12 13.23 -0.85
C ASN A 57 -9.13 14.18 -1.54
N PRO A 58 -9.34 14.50 -2.84
CA PRO A 58 -8.44 15.38 -3.60
C PRO A 58 -8.31 16.80 -3.03
N ASP A 59 -9.30 17.25 -2.26
CA ASP A 59 -9.28 18.56 -1.57
C ASP A 59 -8.51 18.53 -0.24
N GLY A 60 -7.88 17.39 0.10
CA GLY A 60 -7.12 17.19 1.33
C GLY A 60 -7.98 16.82 2.54
N THR A 61 -9.31 16.72 2.40
CA THR A 61 -10.18 16.30 3.49
C THR A 61 -10.13 14.79 3.71
N VAL A 62 -10.22 14.36 4.97
CA VAL A 62 -10.31 12.95 5.35
C VAL A 62 -11.74 12.64 5.78
N ASN A 63 -12.32 11.57 5.24
CA ASN A 63 -13.67 11.16 5.61
C ASN A 63 -13.73 10.78 7.10
N SER A 64 -14.76 11.26 7.80
CA SER A 64 -14.95 10.98 9.23
C SER A 64 -15.20 9.50 9.53
N LYS A 65 -15.92 8.80 8.64
CA LYS A 65 -16.09 7.36 8.69
C LYS A 65 -15.00 6.69 7.84
N PRO A 66 -14.25 5.71 8.38
CA PRO A 66 -13.27 4.97 7.59
C PRO A 66 -13.95 4.17 6.47
N PHE A 67 -13.19 3.89 5.42
CA PHE A 67 -13.61 2.95 4.38
C PHE A 67 -13.79 1.55 4.95
N LEU A 68 -12.80 1.06 5.69
CA LEU A 68 -12.82 -0.24 6.37
C LEU A 68 -12.26 -0.07 7.78
N ASP A 69 -12.87 -0.75 8.75
CA ASP A 69 -12.36 -0.91 10.10
C ASP A 69 -12.46 -2.40 10.47
N ILE A 70 -11.30 -3.02 10.67
CA ILE A 70 -11.13 -4.42 11.08
C ILE A 70 -10.16 -4.51 12.27
N ASN A 71 -10.08 -3.44 13.08
CA ASN A 71 -9.19 -3.43 14.25
C ASN A 71 -9.43 -4.62 15.18
N ASP A 72 -10.66 -5.13 15.24
CA ASP A 72 -11.03 -6.32 16.01
C ASP A 72 -10.43 -7.64 15.50
N ARG A 73 -9.96 -7.67 14.25
CA ARG A 73 -9.36 -8.84 13.60
C ARG A 73 -7.83 -8.80 13.56
N VAL A 74 -7.25 -7.61 13.73
CA VAL A 74 -5.82 -7.35 13.60
C VAL A 74 -5.12 -7.50 14.95
N LYS A 75 -3.92 -8.11 14.96
CA LYS A 75 -3.11 -8.26 16.18
C LYS A 75 -2.90 -6.92 16.88
N ASN A 76 -3.19 -6.89 18.19
CA ASN A 76 -2.84 -5.75 19.05
C ASN A 76 -1.33 -5.48 19.02
N LEU A 77 -0.97 -4.28 18.56
CA LEU A 77 0.42 -3.83 18.43
C LEU A 77 1.04 -3.64 19.82
N ARG A 78 2.18 -4.30 20.07
CA ARG A 78 2.79 -4.31 21.42
C ARG A 78 3.93 -3.29 21.59
N SER A 79 4.59 -2.89 20.51
CA SER A 79 5.76 -2.00 20.56
C SER A 79 5.87 -1.12 19.31
N SER A 80 6.86 -0.22 19.29
CA SER A 80 7.19 0.61 18.14
C SER A 80 7.86 -0.15 16.99
N TYR A 81 8.28 -1.41 17.20
CA TYR A 81 8.95 -2.25 16.20
C TYR A 81 8.09 -3.46 15.77
N ASP A 82 6.80 -3.44 16.12
CA ASP A 82 5.86 -4.47 15.72
C ASP A 82 5.46 -4.21 14.26
N GLU A 83 5.84 -5.10 13.35
CA GLU A 83 5.51 -4.98 11.92
C GLU A 83 4.17 -5.62 11.59
N ARG A 84 3.51 -6.24 12.58
CA ARG A 84 2.17 -6.77 12.42
C ARG A 84 1.16 -5.63 12.35
N GLY A 85 -0.02 -5.93 11.82
CA GLY A 85 -1.05 -4.92 11.59
C GLY A 85 -1.84 -5.22 10.33
N LEU A 86 -2.64 -4.26 9.88
CA LEU A 86 -3.06 -4.19 8.49
C LEU A 86 -1.94 -3.51 7.70
N LEU A 87 -1.43 -4.18 6.68
CA LEU A 87 -0.16 -3.82 6.03
C LEU A 87 -0.30 -3.40 4.58
N GLY A 88 -1.30 -3.90 3.87
CA GLY A 88 -1.46 -3.57 2.46
C GLY A 88 -2.90 -3.63 1.99
N VAL A 89 -3.19 -2.85 0.95
CA VAL A 89 -4.45 -2.90 0.21
C VAL A 89 -4.19 -2.95 -1.29
N ALA A 90 -5.00 -3.70 -2.02
CA ALA A 90 -5.02 -3.67 -3.48
C ALA A 90 -6.46 -3.68 -4.00
N PHE A 91 -6.78 -2.75 -4.90
CA PHE A 91 -8.05 -2.75 -5.60
C PHE A 91 -7.96 -3.62 -6.85
N HIS A 92 -8.99 -4.43 -7.11
CA HIS A 92 -9.05 -5.20 -8.34
C HIS A 92 -8.99 -4.25 -9.55
N PRO A 93 -8.34 -4.60 -10.68
CA PRO A 93 -8.30 -3.74 -11.88
C PRO A 93 -9.67 -3.39 -12.48
N ASN A 94 -10.74 -4.04 -12.01
CA ASN A 94 -12.12 -3.85 -12.43
C ASN A 94 -13.01 -3.40 -11.26
N TYR A 95 -12.41 -2.75 -10.25
CA TYR A 95 -13.06 -2.35 -9.00
C TYR A 95 -14.31 -1.51 -9.25
N LYS A 96 -14.28 -0.59 -10.22
CA LYS A 96 -15.44 0.22 -10.61
C LYS A 96 -16.69 -0.61 -10.93
N ASN A 97 -16.51 -1.83 -11.45
CA ASN A 97 -17.62 -2.69 -11.87
C ASN A 97 -17.88 -3.84 -10.88
N ASN A 98 -16.87 -4.34 -10.18
CA ASN A 98 -17.01 -5.51 -9.32
C ASN A 98 -16.89 -5.23 -7.81
N GLY A 99 -16.43 -4.03 -7.43
CA GLY A 99 -16.30 -3.60 -6.04
C GLY A 99 -15.26 -4.36 -5.22
N ARG A 100 -14.40 -5.19 -5.83
CA ARG A 100 -13.47 -6.08 -5.11
C ARG A 100 -12.17 -5.38 -4.75
N PHE A 101 -11.76 -5.53 -3.51
CA PHE A 101 -10.43 -5.16 -3.05
C PHE A 101 -9.91 -6.22 -2.08
N TYR A 102 -8.61 -6.18 -1.84
CA TYR A 102 -7.86 -7.19 -1.11
C TYR A 102 -7.03 -6.50 -0.04
N VAL A 103 -6.91 -7.15 1.11
CA VAL A 103 -6.11 -6.67 2.23
C VAL A 103 -5.14 -7.76 2.68
N ASN A 104 -3.97 -7.33 3.16
CA ASN A 104 -3.01 -8.18 3.86
C ASN A 104 -2.91 -7.67 5.29
N TYR A 105 -3.27 -8.50 6.26
CA TYR A 105 -3.17 -8.17 7.66
C TYR A 105 -2.68 -9.34 8.50
N ILE A 106 -2.17 -9.05 9.69
CA ILE A 106 -1.79 -10.05 10.68
C ILE A 106 -2.91 -10.22 11.68
N ASP A 107 -3.44 -11.43 11.79
CA ASP A 107 -4.60 -11.73 12.62
C ASP A 107 -4.27 -11.79 14.12
N ASN A 108 -5.29 -11.98 14.95
CA ASN A 108 -5.11 -12.07 16.41
C ASN A 108 -4.28 -13.27 16.88
N LYS A 109 -4.10 -14.30 16.06
CA LYS A 109 -3.18 -15.41 16.36
C LYS A 109 -1.74 -14.97 16.10
N GLY A 110 -1.55 -14.19 15.06
CA GLY A 110 -0.27 -13.63 14.66
C GLY A 110 0.11 -13.98 13.24
N ASP A 111 -0.80 -14.59 12.48
CA ASP A 111 -0.56 -15.13 11.13
C ASP A 111 -0.97 -14.12 10.06
N THR A 112 -0.31 -14.16 8.90
CA THR A 112 -0.72 -13.37 7.74
C THR A 112 -2.03 -13.90 7.19
N VAL A 113 -2.96 -12.99 6.90
CA VAL A 113 -4.21 -13.28 6.22
C VAL A 113 -4.33 -12.37 4.99
N ILE A 114 -4.53 -13.01 3.84
CA ILE A 114 -4.89 -12.33 2.60
C ILE A 114 -6.39 -12.50 2.43
N ALA A 115 -7.14 -11.40 2.48
CA ALA A 115 -8.58 -11.43 2.42
C ALA A 115 -9.14 -10.50 1.34
N ARG A 116 -10.19 -10.95 0.67
CA ARG A 116 -10.97 -10.15 -0.30
C ARG A 116 -12.22 -9.60 0.37
N TYR A 117 -12.48 -8.32 0.16
CA TYR A 117 -13.71 -7.64 0.54
C TYR A 117 -14.43 -7.06 -0.69
N LEU A 118 -15.67 -6.63 -0.48
CA LEU A 118 -16.48 -5.87 -1.40
C LEU A 118 -16.76 -4.48 -0.83
N VAL A 119 -16.80 -3.46 -1.70
CA VAL A 119 -17.41 -2.17 -1.36
C VAL A 119 -18.90 -2.34 -1.06
N SER A 120 -19.45 -1.48 -0.20
CA SER A 120 -20.89 -1.45 0.05
C SER A 120 -21.66 -1.12 -1.24
N SER A 121 -22.75 -1.85 -1.49
CA SER A 121 -23.65 -1.59 -2.62
C SER A 121 -24.35 -0.23 -2.55
N ASN A 122 -24.44 0.35 -1.36
CA ASN A 122 -25.22 1.57 -1.11
C ASN A 122 -24.34 2.79 -0.83
N ASN A 123 -23.04 2.60 -0.59
CA ASN A 123 -22.11 3.68 -0.30
C ASN A 123 -20.69 3.35 -0.79
N PRO A 124 -20.20 3.99 -1.88
CA PRO A 124 -18.88 3.70 -2.43
C PRO A 124 -17.72 4.13 -1.52
N ASN A 125 -17.98 4.90 -0.46
CA ASN A 125 -17.00 5.34 0.53
C ASN A 125 -16.89 4.40 1.74
N VAL A 126 -17.59 3.26 1.74
CA VAL A 126 -17.57 2.30 2.85
C VAL A 126 -17.51 0.87 2.31
N ALA A 127 -16.65 0.04 2.88
CA ALA A 127 -16.58 -1.39 2.61
C ALA A 127 -17.73 -2.15 3.29
N ASN A 128 -18.17 -3.25 2.69
CA ASN A 128 -19.02 -4.20 3.37
C ASN A 128 -18.17 -5.07 4.30
N TYR A 129 -18.13 -4.73 5.58
CA TYR A 129 -17.40 -5.46 6.62
C TYR A 129 -17.69 -6.98 6.67
N ASN A 130 -18.93 -7.38 6.35
CA ASN A 130 -19.34 -8.79 6.37
C ASN A 130 -19.00 -9.56 5.08
N SER A 131 -18.38 -8.91 4.09
CA SER A 131 -18.07 -9.54 2.79
C SER A 131 -16.69 -10.22 2.73
N GLU A 132 -15.98 -10.24 3.87
CA GLU A 132 -14.66 -10.85 3.96
C GLU A 132 -14.69 -12.28 3.41
N LYS A 133 -13.70 -12.57 2.58
CA LYS A 133 -13.36 -13.92 2.17
C LYS A 133 -11.85 -14.08 2.22
N THR A 134 -11.36 -14.91 3.13
CA THR A 134 -9.96 -15.35 3.14
C THR A 134 -9.62 -16.04 1.83
N ILE A 135 -8.50 -15.63 1.25
CA ILE A 135 -7.91 -16.16 0.02
C ILE A 135 -6.73 -17.06 0.38
N GLU A 136 -5.88 -16.61 1.31
CA GLU A 136 -4.68 -17.32 1.74
C GLU A 136 -4.37 -17.00 3.21
N GLY A 137 -3.71 -17.93 3.90
CA GLY A 137 -3.19 -17.72 5.25
C GLY A 137 -1.76 -18.25 5.35
N VAL A 138 -0.85 -17.50 5.97
CA VAL A 138 0.56 -17.88 6.11
C VAL A 138 0.96 -17.76 7.57
N ASP A 139 1.48 -18.85 8.13
CA ASP A 139 1.98 -18.89 9.50
C ASP A 139 3.16 -17.93 9.66
N GLN A 140 3.14 -17.08 10.69
CA GLN A 140 4.20 -16.10 10.94
C GLN A 140 4.84 -16.37 12.32
N PRO A 141 6.04 -16.97 12.36
CA PRO A 141 6.65 -17.41 13.62
C PRO A 141 7.09 -16.23 14.51
N PHE A 142 7.30 -15.03 13.96
CA PHE A 142 7.71 -13.84 14.70
C PHE A 142 6.91 -12.59 14.28
N SER A 143 7.13 -11.49 15.02
CA SER A 143 6.38 -10.24 14.87
C SER A 143 6.96 -9.27 13.83
N ASN A 144 7.94 -9.72 13.04
CA ASN A 144 8.66 -8.92 12.07
C ASN A 144 9.01 -9.77 10.84
N HIS A 145 9.42 -9.09 9.77
CA HIS A 145 9.57 -9.59 8.41
C HIS A 145 8.30 -10.23 7.88
N ASN A 146 7.16 -9.58 8.11
CA ASN A 146 5.86 -10.10 7.67
C ASN A 146 5.55 -9.77 6.20
N GLY A 147 6.32 -8.88 5.56
CA GLY A 147 6.00 -8.36 4.23
C GLY A 147 4.81 -7.40 4.29
N GLY A 148 3.86 -7.53 3.36
CA GLY A 148 2.59 -6.80 3.47
C GLY A 148 2.05 -6.19 2.18
N ASP A 149 2.90 -5.83 1.22
CA ASP A 149 2.45 -5.16 0.00
C ASP A 149 1.61 -6.09 -0.87
N LEU A 150 0.59 -5.50 -1.50
CA LEU A 150 -0.31 -6.15 -2.42
C LEU A 150 -0.39 -5.32 -3.70
N ARG A 151 -0.26 -5.98 -4.85
CA ARG A 151 -0.40 -5.28 -6.13
C ARG A 151 -0.93 -6.19 -7.21
N PHE A 152 -1.86 -5.67 -8.01
CA PHE A 152 -2.20 -6.31 -9.27
C PHE A 152 -1.16 -5.97 -10.34
N GLY A 153 -0.62 -7.00 -11.00
CA GLY A 153 0.24 -6.83 -12.17
C GLY A 153 -0.57 -6.51 -13.43
N PRO A 154 0.10 -6.07 -14.51
CA PRO A 154 -0.54 -5.82 -15.81
C PRO A 154 -1.10 -7.10 -16.45
N ASP A 155 -0.66 -8.27 -15.98
CA ASP A 155 -1.14 -9.61 -16.35
C ASP A 155 -2.44 -10.01 -15.63
N GLY A 156 -2.92 -9.20 -14.67
CA GLY A 156 -4.15 -9.44 -13.94
C GLY A 156 -4.01 -10.33 -12.71
N TYR A 157 -2.80 -10.77 -12.36
CA TYR A 157 -2.56 -11.53 -11.13
C TYR A 157 -2.36 -10.60 -9.93
N LEU A 158 -2.79 -11.06 -8.75
CA LEU A 158 -2.48 -10.43 -7.47
C LEU A 158 -1.11 -10.94 -7.00
N TYR A 159 -0.14 -10.04 -6.89
CA TYR A 159 1.16 -10.28 -6.31
C TYR A 159 1.09 -9.95 -4.82
N ILE A 160 1.59 -10.88 -4.00
CA ILE A 160 1.56 -10.83 -2.54
C ILE A 160 3.01 -10.86 -2.06
N ALA A 161 3.47 -9.76 -1.48
CA ALA A 161 4.80 -9.71 -0.89
C ALA A 161 4.76 -10.29 0.53
N THR A 162 5.49 -11.38 0.74
CA THR A 162 5.71 -12.00 2.05
C THR A 162 7.18 -11.87 2.43
N GLY A 163 7.47 -11.75 3.73
CA GLY A 163 8.82 -11.93 4.24
C GLY A 163 9.07 -13.36 4.70
N ASP A 164 10.27 -13.60 5.23
CA ASP A 164 10.74 -14.89 5.77
C ASP A 164 10.14 -15.22 7.15
N GLY A 165 9.41 -14.28 7.75
CA GLY A 165 8.79 -14.42 9.05
C GLY A 165 9.67 -14.09 10.24
N GLY A 166 10.88 -13.54 10.03
CA GLY A 166 11.80 -13.03 11.08
C GLY A 166 12.30 -14.15 12.00
N SER A 167 13.12 -13.98 13.03
CA SER A 167 13.80 -12.84 13.68
C SER A 167 15.20 -12.57 13.08
N GLY A 168 16.00 -11.72 13.72
CA GLY A 168 17.38 -11.46 13.33
C GLY A 168 18.22 -12.75 13.23
N GLY A 169 18.96 -12.89 12.14
CA GLY A 169 19.77 -14.08 11.85
C GLY A 169 19.00 -15.26 11.25
N ASP A 170 17.73 -15.05 10.84
CA ASP A 170 16.84 -16.06 10.24
C ASP A 170 16.88 -17.41 11.00
N PRO A 171 16.39 -17.46 12.25
CA PRO A 171 16.51 -18.63 13.11
C PRO A 171 15.74 -19.86 12.61
N LYS A 172 14.89 -19.70 11.59
CA LYS A 172 14.13 -20.76 10.95
C LYS A 172 14.69 -21.16 9.59
N ASP A 173 15.68 -20.42 9.08
CA ASP A 173 16.23 -20.57 7.72
C ASP A 173 15.13 -20.48 6.64
N SER A 174 14.05 -19.75 6.96
CA SER A 174 12.87 -19.63 6.10
C SER A 174 13.18 -18.85 4.82
N GLY A 175 14.18 -17.96 4.85
CA GLY A 175 14.57 -17.18 3.67
C GLY A 175 15.11 -18.02 2.52
N GLN A 176 15.47 -19.29 2.76
CA GLN A 176 15.95 -20.25 1.76
C GLN A 176 15.06 -21.49 1.61
N ASP A 177 14.03 -21.64 2.43
CA ASP A 177 13.11 -22.79 2.37
C ASP A 177 12.01 -22.56 1.34
N LEU A 178 12.02 -23.35 0.26
CA LEU A 178 11.01 -23.29 -0.79
C LEU A 178 9.63 -23.84 -0.35
N ASN A 179 9.51 -24.37 0.87
CA ASN A 179 8.29 -24.93 1.44
C ASN A 179 7.71 -24.11 2.60
N SER A 180 8.26 -22.92 2.89
CA SER A 180 7.81 -22.08 4.01
C SER A 180 6.52 -21.30 3.70
N LEU A 181 5.76 -21.72 2.69
CA LEU A 181 4.51 -21.13 2.22
C LEU A 181 3.44 -22.22 2.10
#